data_AF-A0A5C5WHM1-F1
#
_entry.id   AF-A0A5C5WHM1-F1
#
_cell.length_a   1.000
_cell.length_b   1.000
_cell.length_c   1.000
_cell.angle_alpha   90.00
_cell.angle_beta   90.00
_cell.angle_gamma   90.00
#
_symmetry.space_group_name_H-M   'P 1'
#
loop_
_entity.id
_entity.type
_entity.pdbx_description
1 polymer ?
#
loop_
_entity_poly.entity_id
_entity_poly.type
_entity_poly.pdbx_seq_one_letter_code
_entity_poly.pdbx_strand_id
1 'polypeptide(L)'
;MNGQDKIVAELIRGLKHERDELQLQIHLASMEAREELDKLGNRLDELDHEYEPLKDAVQTTADDVLDSLKFVGYEIRDGFKRIRQAL
;
A
#
# COMPACT_ATOMS: atom_id res chain seq x y z
N MET A 1 -5.12 -12.67 -16.26
CA MET A 1 -5.30 -11.80 -15.07
C MET A 1 -6.66 -12.08 -14.47
N ASN A 2 -6.68 -12.73 -13.31
CA ASN A 2 -7.89 -12.94 -12.51
C ASN A 2 -8.42 -11.61 -11.97
N GLY A 3 -9.69 -11.57 -11.53
CA GLY A 3 -10.28 -10.37 -10.94
C GLY A 3 -9.58 -9.89 -9.67
N GLN A 4 -9.11 -10.82 -8.83
CA GLN A 4 -8.36 -10.55 -7.59
C GLN A 4 -7.08 -9.76 -7.84
N ASP A 5 -6.27 -10.22 -8.79
CA ASP A 5 -4.99 -9.64 -9.21
C ASP A 5 -5.13 -8.16 -9.63
N LYS A 6 -6.12 -7.85 -10.47
CA LYS A 6 -6.38 -6.46 -10.88
C LYS A 6 -6.70 -5.53 -9.71
N ILE A 7 -7.46 -6.02 -8.72
CA ILE A 7 -7.85 -5.21 -7.56
C ILE A 7 -6.62 -4.91 -6.69
N VAL A 8 -5.74 -5.89 -6.46
CA VAL A 8 -4.50 -5.68 -5.71
C VAL A 8 -3.58 -4.70 -6.45
N ALA A 9 -3.44 -4.85 -7.77
CA ALA A 9 -2.64 -3.93 -8.59
C ALA A 9 -3.15 -2.48 -8.55
N GLU A 10 -4.46 -2.27 -8.57
CA GLU A 10 -5.08 -0.95 -8.46
C GLU A 10 -4.93 -0.38 -7.04
N LEU A 11 -5.07 -1.22 -6.02
CA LEU A 11 -4.86 -0.83 -4.62
C LEU A 11 -3.42 -0.34 -4.40
N ILE A 12 -2.42 -1.12 -4.80
CA ILE A 12 -1.00 -0.74 -4.66
C ILE A 12 -0.70 0.56 -5.40
N ARG A 13 -1.20 0.70 -6.63
CA ARG A 13 -1.04 1.95 -7.40
C ARG A 13 -1.68 3.15 -6.70
N GLY A 14 -2.88 2.99 -6.15
CA GLY A 14 -3.56 4.04 -5.38
C GLY A 14 -2.77 4.42 -4.12
N LEU A 15 -2.26 3.43 -3.39
CA LEU A 15 -1.43 3.65 -2.21
C LEU A 15 -0.12 4.39 -2.53
N LYS A 16 0.53 4.05 -3.65
CA LYS A 16 1.74 4.76 -4.11
C LYS A 16 1.45 6.23 -4.39
N HIS A 17 0.36 6.50 -5.11
CA HIS A 17 -0.06 7.88 -5.38
C HIS A 17 -0.37 8.64 -4.08
N GLU A 18 -1.10 8.00 -3.15
CA GLU A 18 -1.45 8.59 -1.85
C GLU A 18 -0.21 8.86 -0.99
N ARG A 19 0.78 7.96 -0.97
CA ARG A 19 2.07 8.16 -0.31
C ARG A 19 2.78 9.38 -0.89
N ASP A 20 2.87 9.48 -2.21
CA ASP A 20 3.58 10.56 -2.88
C ASP A 20 2.91 11.93 -2.58
N GLU A 21 1.58 11.98 -2.57
CA GLU A 21 0.83 13.16 -2.12
C GLU A 21 1.11 13.51 -0.65
N LEU A 22 1.10 12.52 0.24
CA LEU A 22 1.37 12.74 1.66
C LEU A 22 2.80 13.23 1.87
N GLN A 23 3.79 12.66 1.17
CA GLN A 23 5.18 13.14 1.20
C GLN A 23 5.29 14.60 0.74
N LEU A 24 4.49 14.99 -0.26
CA LEU A 24 4.42 16.38 -0.69
C LEU A 24 3.76 17.28 0.34
N GLN A 25 2.96 16.81 1.30
CA GLN A 25 2.26 17.63 2.30
C GLN A 25 2.89 17.57 3.70
N ILE A 26 3.65 16.51 4.01
CA ILE A 26 4.24 16.21 5.34
C ILE A 26 5.32 17.21 5.76
N HIS A 27 5.76 18.11 4.87
CA HIS A 27 6.86 19.05 5.12
C HIS A 27 6.58 20.10 6.20
N LEU A 28 5.31 20.25 6.64
CA LEU A 28 4.94 21.05 7.82
C LEU A 28 4.43 20.19 9.00
N ALA A 29 4.36 18.87 8.82
CA ALA A 29 3.85 17.94 9.84
C ALA A 29 4.86 17.67 10.95
N SER A 30 4.35 17.12 12.07
CA SER A 30 5.18 16.68 13.19
C SER A 30 6.16 15.58 12.78
N MET A 31 7.21 15.41 13.59
CA MET A 31 8.19 14.35 13.38
C MET A 31 7.54 12.97 13.49
N GLU A 32 6.56 12.79 14.38
CA GLU A 32 5.85 11.51 14.49
C GLU A 32 5.07 11.16 13.22
N ALA A 33 4.38 12.14 12.62
CA ALA A 33 3.64 11.92 11.37
C ALA A 33 4.56 11.54 10.21
N ARG A 34 5.76 12.14 10.14
CA ARG A 34 6.79 11.78 9.15
C ARG A 34 7.31 10.36 9.36
N GLU A 35 7.63 9.99 10.60
CA GLU A 35 8.08 8.63 10.91
C GLU A 35 7.00 7.59 10.61
N GLU A 36 5.73 7.90 10.90
CA GLU A 36 4.62 7.01 10.55
C GLU A 36 4.47 6.87 9.03
N LEU A 37 4.59 7.97 8.29
CA LEU A 37 4.54 7.97 6.83
C LEU A 37 5.66 7.10 6.23
N ASP A 38 6.89 7.25 6.71
CA ASP A 38 8.03 6.45 6.26
C ASP A 38 7.85 4.97 6.59
N LYS A 39 7.35 4.64 7.78
CA LYS A 39 7.05 3.24 8.17
C LYS A 39 6.00 2.60 7.26
N LEU A 40 4.91 3.32 7.00
CA LEU A 40 3.86 2.85 6.09
C LEU A 40 4.33 2.78 4.64
N GLY A 41 5.20 3.71 4.21
CA GLY A 41 5.85 3.69 2.90
C GLY A 41 6.71 2.45 2.70
N ASN A 42 7.55 2.09 3.68
CA ASN A 42 8.35 0.86 3.61
C ASN A 42 7.48 -0.38 3.51
N ARG A 43 6.37 -0.43 4.28
CA ARG A 43 5.42 -1.55 4.25
C ARG A 43 4.69 -1.66 2.90
N LEU A 44 4.46 -0.53 2.22
CA LEU A 44 3.92 -0.50 0.86
C LEU A 44 4.94 -1.02 -0.17
N ASP A 45 6.23 -0.70 0.00
CA ASP A 45 7.28 -1.20 -0.89
C ASP A 45 7.48 -2.71 -0.71
N GLU A 46 7.43 -3.22 0.53
CA GLU A 46 7.40 -4.66 0.83
C GLU A 46 6.19 -5.34 0.17
N LEU A 47 5.01 -4.75 0.29
CA LEU A 47 3.78 -5.24 -0.33
C LEU A 47 3.91 -5.34 -1.86
N ASP A 48 4.47 -4.32 -2.50
CA ASP A 48 4.70 -4.29 -3.95
C ASP A 48 5.71 -5.35 -4.38
N HIS A 49 6.76 -5.55 -3.60
CA HIS A 49 7.77 -6.57 -3.85
C HIS A 49 7.22 -8.00 -3.73
N GLU A 50 6.36 -8.26 -2.75
CA GLU A 50 5.66 -9.55 -2.61
C GLU A 50 4.62 -9.78 -3.71
N TYR A 51 3.98 -8.72 -4.20
CA TYR A 51 3.00 -8.79 -5.28
C TYR A 51 3.63 -9.02 -6.66
N GLU A 52 4.83 -8.50 -6.91
CA GLU A 52 5.53 -8.62 -8.19
C GLU A 52 5.62 -10.06 -8.76
N PRO A 53 6.07 -11.07 -8.00
CA PRO A 53 6.13 -12.45 -8.49
C PRO A 53 4.75 -13.09 -8.66
N LEU A 54 3.72 -12.57 -7.98
CA LEU A 54 2.35 -13.09 -8.04
C LEU A 54 1.61 -12.60 -9.29
N LYS A 55 1.93 -11.41 -9.81
CA LYS A 55 1.30 -10.87 -11.03
C LYS A 55 1.51 -11.77 -12.26
N ASP A 56 2.66 -12.44 -12.31
CA ASP A 56 3.09 -13.29 -13.42
C ASP A 56 2.73 -14.78 -13.16
N ALA A 57 2.31 -15.11 -11.93
CA ALA A 57 1.92 -16.46 -11.54
C ALA A 57 0.47 -16.76 -11.94
N VAL A 58 0.28 -17.73 -12.84
CA VAL A 58 -1.05 -18.20 -13.29
C VAL A 58 -1.44 -19.45 -12.50
N GLN A 59 -1.73 -19.33 -11.20
CA GLN A 59 -2.21 -20.47 -10.40
C GLN A 59 -3.24 -20.06 -9.33
N THR A 60 -4.26 -20.90 -9.17
CA THR A 60 -5.34 -20.82 -8.16
C THR A 60 -4.83 -20.69 -6.71
N THR A 61 -3.62 -21.12 -6.43
CA THR A 61 -2.93 -20.98 -5.14
C THR A 61 -2.55 -19.55 -4.78
N ALA A 62 -2.55 -18.62 -5.73
CA ALA A 62 -2.26 -17.21 -5.47
C ALA A 62 -3.45 -16.44 -4.88
N ASP A 63 -4.68 -16.95 -4.97
CA ASP A 63 -5.87 -16.19 -4.56
C ASP A 63 -5.87 -15.89 -3.05
N ASP A 64 -5.52 -16.86 -2.19
CA ASP A 64 -5.41 -16.65 -0.73
C ASP A 64 -4.29 -15.67 -0.35
N VAL A 65 -3.19 -15.69 -1.11
CA VAL A 65 -2.07 -14.76 -0.92
C VAL A 65 -2.47 -13.36 -1.35
N LEU A 66 -3.16 -13.22 -2.49
CA LEU A 66 -3.69 -11.94 -2.98
C LEU A 66 -4.69 -11.33 -2.00
N ASP A 67 -5.54 -12.13 -1.37
CA ASP A 67 -6.44 -11.65 -0.32
C ASP A 67 -5.66 -11.13 0.90
N SER A 68 -4.61 -11.83 1.32
CA SER A 68 -3.72 -11.39 2.40
C SER A 68 -3.03 -10.05 2.08
N LEU A 69 -2.50 -9.91 0.86
CA LEU A 69 -1.90 -8.66 0.37
C LEU A 69 -2.92 -7.51 0.35
N LYS A 70 -4.17 -7.81 -0.01
CA LYS A 70 -5.29 -6.85 0.05
C LYS A 70 -5.52 -6.32 1.46
N PHE A 71 -5.52 -7.19 2.46
CA PHE A 71 -5.68 -6.78 3.86
C PHE A 71 -4.54 -5.86 4.30
N VAL A 72 -3.30 -6.20 3.98
CA VAL A 72 -2.14 -5.33 4.26
C VAL A 72 -2.27 -3.98 3.57
N GLY A 73 -2.69 -3.97 2.29
CA GLY A 73 -2.96 -2.73 1.57
C GLY A 73 -4.06 -1.87 2.21
N TYR A 74 -5.11 -2.49 2.77
CA TYR A 74 -6.14 -1.74 3.51
C TYR A 74 -5.62 -1.16 4.82
N GLU A 75 -4.76 -1.87 5.55
CA GLU A 75 -4.12 -1.33 6.76
C GLU A 75 -3.25 -0.11 6.44
N ILE A 76 -2.46 -0.18 5.37
CA ILE A 76 -1.62 0.94 4.90
C ILE A 76 -2.50 2.14 4.53
N ARG A 77 -3.57 1.91 3.76
CA ARG A 77 -4.53 2.95 3.39
C ARG A 77 -5.10 3.67 4.61
N ASP A 78 -5.51 2.90 5.62
CA ASP A 78 -6.12 3.48 6.81
C ASP A 78 -5.08 4.22 7.67
N GLY A 79 -3.82 3.79 7.65
CA GLY A 79 -2.69 4.57 8.19
C GLY A 79 -2.49 5.90 7.45
N PHE A 80 -2.45 5.89 6.12
CA PHE A 80 -2.36 7.11 5.31
C PHE A 80 -3.51 8.08 5.57
N LYS A 81 -4.74 7.59 5.75
CA LYS A 81 -5.87 8.43 6.16
C LYS A 81 -5.66 9.08 7.52
N ARG A 82 -5.11 8.37 8.51
CA ARG A 82 -4.81 8.95 9.83
C ARG A 82 -3.76 10.05 9.73
N ILE A 83 -2.70 9.81 8.96
CA ILE A 83 -1.68 10.84 8.70
C ILE A 83 -2.32 12.06 8.03
N ARG A 84 -3.12 11.85 6.98
CA ARG A 84 -3.84 12.95 6.30
C ARG A 84 -4.73 13.75 7.26
N GLN A 85 -5.36 13.12 8.25
CA GLN A 85 -6.18 13.80 9.24
C GLN A 85 -5.36 14.57 10.29
N ALA A 86 -4.09 14.22 10.46
CA ALA A 86 -3.16 14.87 11.38
C ALA A 86 -2.32 15.98 10.72
N LEU A 87 -2.37 16.10 9.38
CA LEU A 87 -1.82 17.21 8.59
C LEU A 87 -2.72 18.45 8.67
#